data_AF-A0A0Q2MA02-F1
#
_entry.id   AF-A0A0Q2MA02-F1
#
_cell.length_a   1.000
_cell.length_b   1.000
_cell.length_c   1.000
_cell.angle_alpha   90.00
_cell.angle_beta   90.00
_cell.angle_gamma   90.00
#
_symmetry.space_group_name_H-M   'P 1'
#
loop_
_entity.id
_entity.type
_entity.pdbx_description
1 polymer ?
#
loop_
_entity_poly.entity_id
_entity_poly.type
_entity_poly.pdbx_seq_one_letter_code
_entity_poly.pdbx_strand_id
1 'polypeptide(L)'
;MNTAENAPGVVVWVSDDARLPPALRGLPTLGNDEIGACRRLVVVGSDADLATVLTRLLRADRLDVEVAYAPRRRTRATRIYRLPTGRRAVRRALRGIAGRVPLIRDETGTALVGRARWLPAEGAVAIRGEAVVDDTVLFDGEVAEVWVEPTPALPGLRAAVRGRLPRWVSGRAAQLGTTGAAVQRDGVPAPRPVRRSAFYRHVEGWLLVR
;
A
#
# COMPACT_ATOMS: atom_id res chain seq x y z
N MET A 1 9.76 -32.89 -6.31
CA MET A 1 9.83 -32.29 -7.65
C MET A 1 9.93 -30.79 -7.48
N ASN A 2 11.09 -30.21 -7.80
CA ASN A 2 11.40 -28.79 -7.62
C ASN A 2 10.65 -27.94 -8.66
N THR A 3 9.55 -27.30 -8.27
CA THR A 3 8.87 -26.26 -9.07
C THR A 3 9.66 -24.94 -9.13
N ALA A 4 10.79 -24.84 -8.43
CA ALA A 4 11.61 -23.63 -8.36
C ALA A 4 12.47 -23.36 -9.60
N GLU A 5 12.68 -24.34 -10.48
CA GLU A 5 13.72 -24.25 -11.53
C GLU A 5 13.25 -23.59 -12.84
N ASN A 6 11.96 -23.27 -12.97
CA ASN A 6 11.40 -22.63 -14.18
C ASN A 6 10.53 -21.40 -13.88
N ALA A 7 10.63 -20.81 -12.69
CA ALA A 7 9.92 -19.59 -12.36
C ALA A 7 10.34 -18.45 -13.31
N PRO A 8 9.41 -17.83 -14.06
CA PRO A 8 9.76 -16.71 -14.93
C PRO A 8 10.45 -15.61 -14.13
N GLY A 9 11.59 -15.14 -14.64
CA GLY A 9 12.43 -14.18 -13.92
C GLY A 9 11.72 -12.84 -13.67
N VAL A 10 10.92 -12.38 -14.63
CA VAL A 10 10.12 -11.14 -14.54
C VAL A 10 8.74 -11.37 -15.14
N VAL A 11 7.71 -10.99 -14.40
CA VAL A 11 6.30 -11.09 -14.81
C VAL A 11 5.62 -9.74 -14.61
N VAL A 12 4.58 -9.46 -15.40
CA VAL A 12 3.86 -8.18 -15.35
C VAL A 12 2.43 -8.41 -14.87
N TRP A 13 2.00 -7.60 -13.92
CA TRP A 13 0.61 -7.44 -13.57
C TRP A 13 0.12 -6.10 -14.13
N VAL A 14 -0.99 -6.11 -14.86
CA VAL A 14 -1.57 -4.92 -15.49
C VAL A 14 -2.99 -4.76 -14.99
N SER A 15 -3.31 -3.58 -14.47
CA SER A 15 -4.69 -3.25 -14.10
C SER A 15 -5.58 -3.26 -15.32
N ASP A 16 -6.87 -3.60 -15.16
CA ASP A 16 -7.84 -3.66 -16.26
C ASP A 16 -7.94 -2.32 -17.02
N ASP A 17 -7.78 -1.20 -16.30
CA ASP A 17 -7.81 0.16 -16.86
C ASP A 17 -6.44 0.66 -17.36
N ALA A 18 -5.39 -0.15 -17.23
CA ALA A 18 -4.02 0.23 -17.60
C ALA A 18 -3.62 -0.34 -18.96
N ARG A 19 -2.88 0.47 -19.74
CA ARG A 19 -2.28 0.00 -20.99
C ARG A 19 -0.86 -0.50 -20.74
N LEU A 20 -0.57 -1.72 -21.18
CA LEU A 20 0.77 -2.31 -21.12
C LEU A 20 1.79 -1.47 -21.92
N PRO A 21 2.84 -0.90 -21.27
CA PRO A 21 3.89 -0.17 -21.95
C PRO A 21 4.63 -1.02 -23.00
N PRO A 22 5.03 -0.45 -24.16
CA PRO A 22 5.71 -1.22 -25.20
C PRO A 22 6.93 -2.00 -24.75
N ALA A 23 7.74 -1.43 -23.84
CA ALA A 23 8.95 -2.08 -23.31
C ALA A 23 8.67 -3.26 -22.36
N LEU A 24 7.40 -3.51 -22.02
CA LEU A 24 6.96 -4.67 -21.24
C LEU A 24 6.21 -5.70 -22.10
N ARG A 25 5.98 -5.41 -23.39
CA ARG A 25 5.35 -6.36 -24.33
C ARG A 25 6.34 -7.50 -24.60
N GLY A 26 5.93 -8.73 -24.33
CA GLY A 26 6.79 -9.92 -24.44
C GLY A 26 7.19 -10.52 -23.09
N LEU A 27 6.90 -9.83 -21.98
CA LEU A 27 6.92 -10.46 -20.66
C LEU A 27 5.61 -11.19 -20.41
N PRO A 28 5.65 -12.33 -19.70
CA PRO A 28 4.43 -13.00 -19.26
C PRO A 28 3.58 -12.04 -18.42
N THR A 29 2.26 -12.08 -18.63
CA THR A 29 1.29 -11.32 -17.83
C THR A 29 0.59 -12.26 -16.88
N LEU A 30 0.56 -11.92 -15.59
CA LEU A 30 -0.11 -12.72 -14.58
C LEU A 30 -1.63 -12.57 -14.69
N GLY A 31 -2.30 -13.73 -14.78
CA GLY A 31 -3.70 -13.85 -14.39
C GLY A 31 -3.87 -13.77 -12.87
N ASN A 32 -5.11 -13.83 -12.38
CA ASN A 32 -5.41 -13.56 -10.98
C ASN A 32 -4.80 -14.56 -9.96
N ASP A 33 -4.45 -15.78 -10.38
CA ASP A 33 -4.33 -16.92 -9.47
C ASP A 33 -2.89 -17.41 -9.21
N GLU A 34 -1.85 -16.86 -9.86
CA GLU A 34 -0.46 -17.34 -9.74
C GLU A 34 0.53 -16.31 -9.15
N ILE A 35 0.04 -15.38 -8.32
CA ILE A 35 0.87 -14.35 -7.71
C ILE A 35 1.87 -14.99 -6.73
N GLY A 36 3.12 -15.12 -7.17
CA GLY A 36 4.21 -15.68 -6.36
C GLY A 36 5.16 -16.59 -7.14
N ALA A 37 4.74 -17.18 -8.26
CA ALA A 37 5.58 -18.13 -9.02
C ALA A 37 6.73 -17.46 -9.80
N CYS A 38 7.09 -16.22 -9.48
CA CYS A 38 8.10 -15.43 -10.18
C CYS A 38 9.08 -14.79 -9.20
N ARG A 39 10.28 -14.47 -9.69
CA ARG A 39 11.27 -13.72 -8.91
C ARG A 39 10.92 -12.24 -8.80
N ARG A 40 10.41 -11.64 -9.88
CA ARG A 40 10.07 -10.22 -9.95
C ARG A 40 8.71 -9.99 -10.59
N LEU A 41 7.91 -9.15 -9.94
CA LEU A 41 6.58 -8.74 -10.38
C LEU A 41 6.53 -7.24 -10.66
N VAL A 42 6.24 -6.86 -11.90
CA VAL A 42 6.06 -5.47 -12.32
C VAL A 42 4.57 -5.11 -12.31
N VAL A 43 4.17 -4.21 -11.42
CA VAL A 43 2.80 -3.70 -11.31
C VAL A 43 2.64 -2.44 -12.17
N VAL A 44 1.81 -2.53 -13.20
CA VAL A 44 1.40 -1.41 -14.06
C VAL A 44 -0.02 -1.00 -13.67
N GLY A 45 -0.16 0.04 -12.86
CA GLY A 45 -1.47 0.47 -12.36
C GLY A 45 -1.42 1.65 -11.39
N SER A 46 -2.50 1.81 -10.64
CA SER A 46 -2.76 2.72 -9.53
C SER A 46 -2.12 2.26 -8.21
N ASP A 47 -2.31 3.04 -7.13
CA ASP A 47 -1.86 2.63 -5.79
C ASP A 47 -2.69 1.44 -5.26
N ALA A 48 -3.98 1.37 -5.60
CA ALA A 48 -4.87 0.27 -5.22
C ALA A 48 -4.45 -1.07 -5.85
N ASP A 49 -3.95 -1.01 -7.08
CA ASP A 49 -3.43 -2.18 -7.79
C ASP A 49 -2.16 -2.74 -7.12
N LEU A 50 -1.23 -1.85 -6.75
CA LEU A 50 -0.05 -2.23 -6.00
C LEU A 50 -0.40 -2.79 -4.62
N ALA A 51 -1.36 -2.17 -3.92
CA ALA A 51 -1.88 -2.66 -2.66
C ALA A 51 -2.51 -4.05 -2.80
N THR A 52 -3.25 -4.29 -3.89
CA THR A 52 -3.87 -5.60 -4.18
C THR A 52 -2.81 -6.68 -4.39
N VAL A 53 -1.78 -6.39 -5.20
CA VAL A 53 -0.66 -7.31 -5.42
C VAL A 53 0.06 -7.63 -4.12
N LEU A 54 0.41 -6.62 -3.32
CA LEU A 54 1.08 -6.84 -2.03
C LEU A 54 0.19 -7.58 -1.03
N THR A 55 -1.12 -7.33 -1.04
CA THR A 55 -2.08 -8.08 -0.22
C THR A 55 -2.08 -9.56 -0.60
N ARG A 56 -2.04 -9.88 -1.89
CA ARG A 56 -1.98 -11.27 -2.36
C ARG A 56 -0.64 -11.94 -2.01
N LEU A 57 0.49 -11.27 -2.24
CA LEU A 57 1.81 -11.78 -1.84
C LEU A 57 1.91 -12.00 -0.33
N LEU A 58 1.41 -11.06 0.47
CA LEU A 58 1.33 -11.19 1.92
C LEU A 58 0.53 -12.43 2.34
N ARG A 59 -0.63 -12.67 1.72
CA ARG A 59 -1.48 -13.84 2.04
C ARG A 59 -0.88 -15.16 1.56
N ALA A 60 -0.05 -15.12 0.53
CA ALA A 60 0.67 -16.28 0.00
C ALA A 60 2.00 -16.54 0.71
N ASP A 61 2.39 -15.71 1.70
CA ASP A 61 3.70 -15.75 2.35
C ASP A 61 4.88 -15.62 1.36
N ARG A 62 4.70 -14.74 0.35
CA ARG A 62 5.63 -14.51 -0.76
C ARG A 62 6.19 -13.10 -0.82
N LEU A 63 6.52 -12.53 0.35
CA LEU A 63 7.16 -11.20 0.43
C LEU A 63 8.65 -11.20 0.02
N ASP A 64 9.19 -12.37 -0.34
CA ASP A 64 10.46 -12.59 -1.03
C ASP A 64 10.42 -12.19 -2.51
N VAL A 65 9.24 -12.00 -3.10
CA VAL A 65 9.11 -11.57 -4.51
C VAL A 65 9.48 -10.10 -4.64
N GLU A 66 10.35 -9.80 -5.61
CA GLU A 66 10.74 -8.43 -5.92
C GLU A 66 9.58 -7.70 -6.62
N VAL A 67 9.05 -6.64 -6.04
CA VAL A 67 7.93 -5.89 -6.59
C VAL A 67 8.40 -4.56 -7.16
N ALA A 68 8.17 -4.36 -8.45
CA ALA A 68 8.40 -3.10 -9.13
C ALA A 68 7.08 -2.39 -9.43
N TYR A 69 7.07 -1.06 -9.30
CA TYR A 69 5.87 -0.26 -9.55
C TYR A 69 6.10 0.70 -10.73
N ALA A 70 5.26 0.58 -11.76
CA ALA A 70 5.37 1.33 -13.02
C ALA A 70 4.11 2.16 -13.35
N PRO A 71 3.72 3.13 -12.50
CA PRO A 71 2.53 3.94 -12.75
C PRO A 71 2.75 4.95 -13.87
N ARG A 72 1.68 5.28 -14.58
CA ARG A 72 1.71 6.27 -15.67
C ARG A 72 1.91 7.70 -15.16
N ARG A 73 1.35 8.02 -13.99
CA ARG A 73 1.36 9.36 -13.37
C ARG A 73 1.81 9.28 -11.92
N ARG A 74 2.08 10.45 -11.33
CA ARG A 74 2.54 10.57 -9.94
C ARG A 74 1.40 10.27 -8.97
N THR A 75 1.54 9.22 -8.18
CA THR A 75 0.57 8.78 -7.16
C THR A 75 1.06 9.08 -5.74
N ARG A 76 0.32 8.69 -4.69
CA ARG A 76 0.81 8.88 -3.31
C ARG A 76 1.97 7.94 -3.03
N ALA A 77 1.86 6.66 -3.42
CA ALA A 77 2.93 5.68 -3.25
C ALA A 77 4.23 6.13 -3.94
N THR A 78 4.16 6.66 -5.17
CA THR A 78 5.39 7.17 -5.84
C THR A 78 6.08 8.30 -5.07
N ARG A 79 5.33 9.15 -4.37
CA ARG A 79 5.91 10.22 -3.55
C ARG A 79 6.57 9.66 -2.30
N ILE A 80 5.89 8.73 -1.62
CA ILE A 80 6.39 8.08 -0.40
C ILE A 80 7.69 7.32 -0.67
N TYR A 81 7.68 6.50 -1.72
CA TYR A 81 8.80 5.63 -2.05
C TYR A 81 9.85 6.27 -2.97
N ARG A 82 9.65 7.55 -3.35
CA ARG A 82 10.49 8.34 -4.27
C ARG A 82 10.70 7.66 -5.63
N LEU A 83 9.64 7.06 -6.15
CA LEU A 83 9.67 6.30 -7.41
C LEU A 83 9.42 7.21 -8.63
N PRO A 84 10.08 6.93 -9.76
CA PRO A 84 9.77 7.60 -11.03
C PRO A 84 8.40 7.17 -11.58
N THR A 85 7.93 7.86 -12.62
CA THR A 85 6.67 7.54 -13.34
C THR A 85 6.91 7.34 -14.84
N GLY A 86 5.95 6.73 -15.53
CA GLY A 86 5.98 6.54 -16.99
C GLY A 86 7.19 5.74 -17.46
N ARG A 87 7.84 6.17 -18.56
CA ARG A 87 8.98 5.44 -19.16
C ARG A 87 10.15 5.24 -18.19
N ARG A 88 10.39 6.20 -17.28
CA ARG A 88 11.44 6.09 -16.26
C ARG A 88 11.10 5.00 -15.23
N ALA A 89 9.82 4.86 -14.87
CA ALA A 89 9.34 3.79 -13.99
C ALA A 89 9.49 2.42 -14.64
N VAL A 90 9.13 2.30 -15.92
CA VAL A 90 9.31 1.04 -16.67
C VAL A 90 10.78 0.61 -16.72
N ARG A 91 11.69 1.54 -17.05
CA ARG A 91 13.14 1.24 -17.01
C ARG A 91 13.60 0.82 -15.63
N ARG A 92 13.07 1.47 -14.58
CA ARG A 92 13.43 1.13 -13.20
C ARG A 92 12.87 -0.22 -12.78
N ALA A 93 11.68 -0.57 -13.21
CA ALA A 93 11.08 -1.86 -12.92
C ALA A 93 11.93 -3.03 -13.47
N LEU A 94 12.51 -2.84 -14.67
CA LEU A 94 13.32 -3.87 -15.31
C LEU A 94 14.75 -3.96 -14.76
N ARG A 95 15.38 -2.82 -14.45
CA ARG A 95 16.82 -2.76 -14.13
C ARG A 95 17.14 -2.37 -12.69
N GLY A 96 16.14 -1.99 -11.92
CA GLY A 96 16.30 -1.55 -10.54
C GLY A 96 16.73 -2.69 -9.63
N ILE A 97 17.20 -2.32 -8.46
CA ILE A 97 17.62 -3.24 -7.41
C ILE A 97 16.51 -3.30 -6.37
N ALA A 98 16.19 -4.51 -5.92
CA ALA A 98 15.21 -4.72 -4.86
C ALA A 98 15.84 -4.41 -3.49
N GLY A 99 15.15 -3.60 -2.69
CA GLY A 99 15.51 -3.33 -1.30
C GLY A 99 14.31 -3.51 -0.39
N ARG A 100 14.50 -4.17 0.75
CA ARG A 100 13.43 -4.43 1.71
C ARG A 100 12.98 -3.13 2.38
N VAL A 101 11.67 -2.92 2.44
CA VAL A 101 11.04 -1.75 3.07
C VAL A 101 9.86 -2.19 3.95
N PRO A 102 9.45 -1.39 4.95
CA PRO A 102 8.30 -1.72 5.78
C PRO A 102 7.04 -1.99 4.93
N LEU A 103 6.32 -3.06 5.27
CA LEU A 103 4.98 -3.33 4.77
C LEU A 103 3.98 -2.89 5.83
N ILE A 104 3.05 -2.02 5.45
CA ILE A 104 1.94 -1.62 6.31
C ILE A 104 0.70 -2.37 5.87
N ARG A 105 -0.03 -2.92 6.83
CA ARG A 105 -1.32 -3.59 6.62
C ARG A 105 -2.32 -3.15 7.67
N ASP A 106 -3.59 -3.40 7.39
CA ASP A 106 -4.64 -3.23 8.38
C ASP A 106 -4.98 -4.54 9.11
N GLU A 107 -5.97 -4.47 10.00
CA GLU A 107 -6.50 -5.63 10.73
C GLU A 107 -7.09 -6.71 9.80
N THR A 108 -7.54 -6.35 8.60
CA THR A 108 -8.10 -7.29 7.60
C THR A 108 -7.02 -7.99 6.76
N GLY A 109 -5.75 -7.62 6.99
CA GLY A 109 -4.62 -8.09 6.20
C GLY A 109 -4.55 -7.48 4.80
N THR A 110 -5.14 -6.31 4.61
CA THR A 110 -5.02 -5.53 3.38
C THR A 110 -3.79 -4.62 3.49
N ALA A 111 -2.90 -4.69 2.50
CA ALA A 111 -1.71 -3.85 2.45
C ALA A 111 -2.07 -2.38 2.14
N LEU A 112 -1.28 -1.47 2.68
CA LEU A 112 -1.37 -0.03 2.44
C LEU A 112 -0.07 0.47 1.82
N VAL A 113 -0.14 1.17 0.69
CA VAL A 113 1.06 1.67 -0.02
C VAL A 113 1.13 3.18 -0.17
N GLY A 114 -0.02 3.85 -0.16
CA GLY A 114 -0.15 5.28 -0.38
C GLY A 114 -0.71 5.99 0.84
N ARG A 115 -2.03 5.91 1.04
CA ARG A 115 -2.72 6.60 2.14
C ARG A 115 -4.00 5.89 2.50
N ALA A 116 -4.16 5.62 3.79
CA ALA A 116 -5.45 5.36 4.38
C ALA A 116 -6.06 6.64 4.94
N ARG A 117 -7.39 6.70 4.91
CA ARG A 117 -8.19 7.79 5.46
C ARG A 117 -9.23 7.20 6.39
N TRP A 118 -9.28 7.69 7.62
CA TRP A 118 -10.47 7.59 8.43
C TRP A 118 -11.32 8.82 8.18
N LEU A 119 -12.57 8.59 7.81
CA LEU A 119 -13.55 9.59 7.41
C LEU A 119 -14.79 9.47 8.30
N PRO A 120 -15.61 10.53 8.44
CA PRO A 120 -16.90 10.42 9.09
C PRO A 120 -17.74 9.32 8.42
N ALA A 121 -18.54 8.61 9.20
CA ALA A 121 -19.53 7.69 8.63
C ALA A 121 -20.56 8.46 7.77
N GLU A 122 -21.30 7.75 6.93
CA GLU A 122 -22.33 8.36 6.09
C GLU A 122 -23.33 9.16 6.93
N GLY A 123 -23.61 10.40 6.51
CA GLY A 123 -24.46 11.34 7.24
C GLY A 123 -23.81 12.07 8.42
N ALA A 124 -22.57 11.72 8.80
CA ALA A 124 -21.82 12.40 9.86
C ALA A 124 -20.89 13.47 9.31
N VAL A 125 -20.68 14.54 10.09
CA VAL A 125 -19.76 15.65 9.75
C VAL A 125 -18.35 15.48 10.34
N ALA A 126 -18.21 14.62 11.36
CA ALA A 126 -16.96 14.34 12.05
C ALA A 126 -16.91 12.88 12.52
N ILE A 127 -15.68 12.40 12.73
CA ILE A 127 -15.39 11.16 13.45
C ILE A 127 -15.37 11.50 14.93
N ARG A 128 -16.19 10.82 15.74
CA ARG A 128 -16.13 10.91 17.20
C ARG A 128 -15.41 9.68 17.76
N GLY A 129 -14.37 9.88 18.54
CA GLY A 129 -13.61 8.80 19.14
C GLY A 129 -12.19 9.20 19.53
N GLU A 130 -11.31 8.22 19.58
CA GLU A 130 -9.92 8.37 19.97
C GLU A 130 -9.03 7.63 18.97
N ALA A 131 -7.90 8.24 18.59
CA ALA A 131 -6.86 7.54 17.88
C ALA A 131 -5.50 7.75 18.50
N VAL A 132 -4.70 6.69 18.46
CA VAL A 132 -3.32 6.65 18.96
C VAL A 132 -2.37 6.16 17.87
N VAL A 133 -1.12 6.62 17.94
CA VAL A 133 0.00 6.10 17.17
C VAL A 133 1.04 5.60 18.16
N ASP A 134 1.22 4.28 18.23
CA ASP A 134 1.92 3.61 19.34
C ASP A 134 1.42 4.12 20.71
N ASP A 135 2.20 4.90 21.44
CA ASP A 135 1.89 5.48 22.75
C ASP A 135 1.43 6.94 22.69
N THR A 136 1.40 7.54 21.50
CA THR A 136 1.06 8.95 21.30
C THR A 136 -0.40 9.12 20.90
N VAL A 137 -1.19 9.84 21.71
CA VAL A 137 -2.55 10.23 21.36
C VAL A 137 -2.52 11.19 20.17
N LEU A 138 -3.16 10.79 19.07
CA LEU A 138 -3.30 11.59 17.87
C LEU A 138 -4.47 12.57 17.98
N PHE A 139 -5.60 12.09 18.53
CA PHE A 139 -6.74 12.90 18.95
C PHE A 139 -7.62 12.10 19.92
N ASP A 140 -8.36 12.84 20.74
CA ASP A 140 -9.49 12.36 21.53
C ASP A 140 -10.61 13.39 21.39
N GLY A 141 -11.79 12.96 20.93
CA GLY A 141 -12.94 13.82 20.62
C GLY A 141 -13.37 13.76 19.15
N GLU A 142 -13.53 14.93 18.52
CA GLU A 142 -14.08 15.03 17.16
C GLU A 142 -13.09 15.58 16.15
N VAL A 143 -12.92 14.86 15.03
CA VAL A 143 -12.07 15.28 13.91
C VAL A 143 -12.74 15.04 12.57
N ALA A 144 -12.46 15.92 11.61
CA ALA A 144 -13.04 15.79 10.26
C ALA A 144 -12.48 14.62 9.46
N GLU A 145 -11.19 14.28 9.66
CA GLU A 145 -10.51 13.22 8.91
C GLU A 145 -9.13 12.94 9.51
N VAL A 146 -8.68 11.69 9.44
CA VAL A 146 -7.31 11.29 9.77
C VAL A 146 -6.64 10.64 8.57
N TRP A 147 -5.37 10.94 8.35
CA TRP A 147 -4.51 10.29 7.37
C TRP A 147 -3.55 9.33 8.03
N VAL A 148 -3.38 8.14 7.45
CA VAL A 148 -2.33 7.20 7.79
C VAL A 148 -1.53 6.88 6.52
N GLU A 149 -0.20 6.96 6.60
CA GLU A 149 0.70 6.73 5.47
C GLU A 149 1.85 5.82 5.84
N PRO A 150 2.24 4.89 4.95
CA PRO A 150 3.50 4.18 5.09
C PRO A 150 4.70 5.13 5.04
N THR A 151 5.78 4.74 5.70
CA THR A 151 7.10 5.35 5.59
C THR A 151 8.13 4.30 5.19
N PRO A 152 9.02 4.58 4.22
CA PRO A 152 10.09 3.64 3.87
C PRO A 152 11.10 3.43 5.00
N ALA A 153 11.18 4.37 5.93
CA ALA A 153 11.99 4.29 7.14
C ALA A 153 11.16 3.71 8.30
N LEU A 154 11.86 3.10 9.26
CA LEU A 154 11.26 2.77 10.55
C LEU A 154 10.85 4.06 11.29
N PRO A 155 9.76 4.06 12.08
CA PRO A 155 9.03 2.90 12.58
C PRO A 155 8.04 2.24 11.60
N GLY A 156 7.79 2.85 10.43
CA GLY A 156 7.13 2.20 9.28
C GLY A 156 5.85 2.89 8.83
N LEU A 157 5.18 3.64 9.71
CA LEU A 157 4.05 4.50 9.33
C LEU A 157 4.07 5.84 10.04
N ARG A 158 3.22 6.74 9.56
CA ARG A 158 2.88 7.99 10.22
C ARG A 158 1.39 8.29 10.08
N ALA A 159 0.82 8.98 11.05
CA ALA A 159 -0.55 9.47 10.98
C ALA A 159 -0.67 10.94 11.36
N ALA A 160 -1.72 11.60 10.88
CA ALA A 160 -2.02 12.99 11.19
C ALA A 160 -3.52 13.26 11.08
N VAL A 161 -4.07 14.08 11.97
CA VAL A 161 -5.37 14.72 11.73
C VAL A 161 -5.25 15.64 10.51
N ARG A 162 -6.23 15.60 9.62
CA ARG A 162 -6.24 16.44 8.41
C ARG A 162 -6.28 17.93 8.82
N GLY A 163 -5.38 18.70 8.24
CA GLY A 163 -5.34 20.16 8.38
C GLY A 163 -4.50 20.81 7.28
N ARG A 164 -4.40 22.15 7.29
CA ARG A 164 -3.56 22.90 6.35
C ARG A 164 -2.08 22.53 6.47
N LEU A 165 -1.62 22.35 7.71
CA LEU A 165 -0.27 21.90 8.07
C LEU A 165 -0.41 20.72 9.05
N PRO A 166 -0.59 19.49 8.54
CA PRO A 166 -0.81 18.32 9.38
C PRO A 166 0.43 18.04 10.24
N ARG A 167 0.23 17.90 11.56
CA ARG A 167 1.27 17.42 12.48
C ARG A 167 1.33 15.90 12.40
N TRP A 168 2.38 15.39 11.78
CA TRP A 168 2.59 13.95 11.63
C TRP A 168 3.18 13.35 12.92
N VAL A 169 2.60 12.25 13.35
CA VAL A 169 3.14 11.37 14.38
C VAL A 169 3.60 10.08 13.71
N SER A 170 4.84 9.66 13.97
CA SER A 170 5.40 8.41 13.43
C SER A 170 5.33 7.30 14.46
N GLY A 171 5.01 6.08 14.01
CA GLY A 171 4.92 4.90 14.87
C GLY A 171 4.90 3.60 14.09
N ARG A 172 4.74 2.49 14.80
CA ARG A 172 4.60 1.15 14.21
C ARG A 172 3.14 0.83 13.92
N ALA A 173 2.23 1.34 14.74
CA ALA A 173 0.80 1.13 14.61
C ALA A 173 0.03 2.46 14.79
N ALA A 174 -1.08 2.59 14.07
CA ALA A 174 -2.09 3.62 14.28
C ALA A 174 -3.42 2.91 14.54
N GLN A 175 -4.10 3.24 15.63
CA GLN A 175 -5.34 2.60 16.05
C GLN A 175 -6.43 3.65 16.27
N LEU A 176 -7.65 3.33 15.87
CA LEU A 176 -8.85 4.13 16.05
C LEU A 176 -9.89 3.35 16.84
N GLY A 177 -10.40 3.94 17.91
CA GLY A 177 -11.68 3.60 18.53
C GLY A 177 -12.69 4.70 18.21
N THR A 178 -13.86 4.36 17.68
CA THR A 178 -14.83 5.37 17.23
C THR A 178 -16.27 4.86 17.37
N THR A 179 -17.22 5.79 17.46
CA THR A 179 -18.65 5.46 17.38
C THR A 179 -19.05 5.03 15.95
N GLY A 180 -18.31 5.48 14.94
CA GLY A 180 -18.45 5.08 13.55
C GLY A 180 -17.55 5.90 12.62
N ALA A 181 -16.75 5.23 11.80
CA ALA A 181 -15.94 5.85 10.76
C ALA A 181 -16.00 5.06 9.45
N ALA A 182 -15.97 5.76 8.32
CA ALA A 182 -15.65 5.15 7.03
C ALA A 182 -14.13 5.04 6.87
N VAL A 183 -13.66 3.98 6.23
CA VAL A 183 -12.22 3.77 5.95
C VAL A 183 -12.01 3.75 4.45
N GLN A 184 -11.03 4.49 3.95
CA GLN A 184 -10.58 4.41 2.55
C GLN A 184 -9.11 4.03 2.52
N ARG A 185 -8.72 3.07 1.68
CA ARG A 185 -7.33 2.58 1.51
C ARG A 185 -6.88 2.79 0.08
N ASP A 186 -5.88 3.62 -0.14
CA ASP A 186 -5.33 3.86 -1.47
C ASP A 186 -6.38 4.24 -2.54
N GLY A 187 -7.44 4.94 -2.08
CA GLY A 187 -8.59 5.36 -2.90
C GLY A 187 -9.79 4.41 -2.85
N VAL A 188 -9.63 3.18 -2.34
CA VAL A 188 -10.70 2.17 -2.28
C VAL A 188 -11.46 2.26 -0.94
N PRO A 189 -12.77 2.55 -0.94
CA PRO A 189 -13.57 2.58 0.27
C PRO A 189 -13.78 1.17 0.85
N ALA A 190 -13.80 1.06 2.17
CA ALA A 190 -14.29 -0.13 2.87
C ALA A 190 -15.80 -0.29 2.63
N PRO A 191 -16.31 -1.54 2.62
CA PRO A 191 -17.71 -1.78 2.31
C PRO A 191 -18.68 -1.28 3.39
N ARG A 192 -18.22 -1.12 4.64
CA ARG A 192 -19.06 -0.71 5.76
C ARG A 192 -18.30 0.22 6.71
N PRO A 193 -19.00 1.13 7.42
CA PRO A 193 -18.43 1.85 8.55
C PRO A 193 -17.96 0.90 9.64
N VAL A 194 -16.93 1.32 10.37
CA VAL A 194 -16.30 0.53 11.43
C VAL A 194 -16.31 1.29 12.75
N ARG A 195 -16.31 0.56 13.87
CA ARG A 195 -16.11 1.12 15.22
C ARG A 195 -14.66 1.06 15.69
N ARG A 196 -13.85 0.26 15.00
CA ARG A 196 -12.41 0.11 15.23
C ARG A 196 -11.70 -0.04 13.91
N SER A 197 -10.51 0.52 13.79
CA SER A 197 -9.62 0.31 12.65
C SER A 197 -8.18 0.44 13.11
N ALA A 198 -7.29 -0.37 12.56
CA ALA A 198 -5.88 -0.33 12.90
C ALA A 198 -5.01 -0.53 11.66
N PHE A 199 -3.96 0.29 11.52
CA PHE A 199 -2.89 0.07 10.56
C PHE A 199 -1.62 -0.21 11.32
N TYR A 200 -0.85 -1.21 10.90
CA TYR A 200 0.40 -1.57 11.56
C TYR A 200 1.44 -2.10 10.60
N ARG A 201 2.70 -1.94 11.00
CA ARG A 201 3.84 -2.54 10.33
C ARG A 201 3.78 -4.06 10.50
N HIS A 202 3.73 -4.77 9.38
CA HIS A 202 3.90 -6.21 9.37
C HIS A 202 5.31 -6.60 9.77
N VAL A 203 5.48 -7.80 10.32
CA VAL A 203 6.78 -8.29 10.82
C VAL A 203 7.82 -8.34 9.71
N GLU A 204 7.40 -8.79 8.52
CA GLU A 204 8.22 -8.82 7.32
C GLU A 204 7.90 -7.61 6.42
N GLY A 205 8.96 -6.95 5.93
CA GLY A 205 8.85 -5.92 4.91
C GLY A 205 8.74 -6.51 3.50
N TRP A 206 8.38 -5.73 2.49
CA TRP A 206 8.36 -6.20 1.09
C TRP A 206 9.60 -5.75 0.32
N LEU A 207 9.98 -6.49 -0.72
CA LEU A 207 11.09 -6.14 -1.59
C LEU A 207 10.65 -5.15 -2.67
N LEU A 208 10.95 -3.87 -2.48
CA LEU A 208 10.64 -2.84 -3.47
C LEU A 208 11.82 -2.62 -4.42
N VAL A 209 11.56 -2.71 -5.72
CA VAL A 209 12.52 -2.39 -6.80
C VAL A 209 12.64 -0.87 -6.95
N ARG A 210 13.85 -0.35 -6.79
CA ARG A 210 14.14 1.09 -6.85
C ARG A 210 15.18 1.50 -7.83
#